data_AF-A0AAE0SF96-F1
#
_entry.id   AF-A0AAE0SF96-F1
#
_cell.length_a   1.000
_cell.length_b   1.000
_cell.length_c   1.000
_cell.angle_alpha   90.00
_cell.angle_beta   90.00
_cell.angle_gamma   90.00
#
_symmetry.space_group_name_H-M   'P 1'
#
loop_
_entity.id
_entity.type
_entity.pdbx_description
1 polymer ?
#
loop_
_entity_poly.entity_id
_entity_poly.type
_entity_poly.pdbx_seq_one_letter_code
_entity_poly.pdbx_strand_id
1 'polypeptide(L)'
;MDILKKEQVFNLVITPGFAPSLNGEFLKESPKDIFQNRTKWLHEALQTLGSFNLMIGMTSGEGGLIISFMDMMMQHHYNKSAYDGFSLEFFRHNVISSVVKATHKQDVPSLVEAIYHKYIDWSDPENNWKVGRALTDFYSDYLFNVGILQTTIAHSKNTGGSSSYPTGTYLYLYDHKPSIIPTPEWFTSASHAIDLFSVFDFADSLFKSSYFNVSVESKALTKPEEFKLSQMVMKLWTNYAKDGNPNEAAENGCAIPFEWPVYDSVNQFYLHISTVMDKDSIKRRLYADRMAFWTDVIPAVEDTIRECRHEENVYSNICRLNVYQEDTGALESSKYGFVSGFISGCAALFIVVMCMRHKQMGM
;
A
#
# COMPACT_ATOMS: atom_id res chain seq x y z
N MET A 1 21.47 -7.13 25.84
CA MET A 1 22.32 -7.27 24.64
C MET A 1 22.62 -8.76 24.47
N ASP A 2 22.74 -9.26 23.23
CA ASP A 2 22.95 -10.68 22.85
C ASP A 2 21.73 -11.63 22.77
N ILE A 3 20.67 -11.23 22.05
CA ILE A 3 19.71 -12.20 21.44
C ILE A 3 19.71 -12.13 19.89
N LEU A 4 20.39 -11.14 19.29
CA LEU A 4 20.50 -11.00 17.83
C LEU A 4 21.54 -11.93 17.17
N LYS A 5 22.26 -12.77 17.93
CA LYS A 5 23.32 -13.65 17.42
C LYS A 5 22.85 -15.04 16.97
N LYS A 6 21.59 -15.40 17.17
CA LYS A 6 20.99 -16.56 16.50
C LYS A 6 20.07 -16.04 15.40
N GLU A 7 20.68 -15.81 14.25
CA GLU A 7 20.04 -15.54 12.96
C GLU A 7 19.14 -16.72 12.55
N GLN A 8 17.98 -16.85 13.19
CA GLN A 8 16.77 -17.04 12.41
C GLN A 8 16.27 -15.63 12.13
N VAL A 9 16.91 -15.00 11.14
CA VAL A 9 16.37 -13.80 10.50
C VAL A 9 14.96 -14.19 10.12
N PHE A 10 13.96 -13.65 10.83
CA PHE A 10 12.59 -13.75 10.39
C PHE A 10 12.60 -13.38 8.91
N ASN A 11 12.04 -14.24 8.05
CA ASN A 11 11.92 -13.88 6.65
C ASN A 11 10.86 -12.78 6.58
N LEU A 12 11.28 -11.55 6.85
CA LEU A 12 10.48 -10.32 7.00
C LEU A 12 10.00 -9.80 5.63
N VAL A 13 10.21 -10.61 4.60
CA VAL A 13 9.79 -10.36 3.24
C VAL A 13 8.62 -11.29 2.95
N ILE A 14 7.43 -10.69 2.84
CA ILE A 14 6.24 -11.40 2.41
C ILE A 14 6.33 -11.56 0.89
N THR A 15 6.96 -12.62 0.44
CA THR A 15 6.78 -13.15 -0.92
C THR A 15 5.83 -14.34 -0.83
N PRO A 16 4.60 -14.24 -1.36
CA PRO A 16 3.74 -15.41 -1.41
C PRO A 16 4.41 -16.47 -2.28
N GLY A 17 4.34 -17.74 -1.84
CA GLY A 17 4.96 -18.86 -2.55
C GLY A 17 4.39 -19.06 -3.96
N PHE A 18 3.20 -18.52 -4.23
CA PHE A 18 2.55 -18.52 -5.53
C PHE A 18 1.88 -17.16 -5.78
N ALA A 19 2.16 -16.54 -6.92
CA ALA A 19 1.62 -15.25 -7.35
C ALA A 19 1.36 -15.27 -8.86
N PRO A 20 0.52 -14.35 -9.39
CA PRO A 20 0.41 -14.15 -10.83
C PRO A 20 1.79 -13.93 -11.48
N SER A 21 2.02 -14.56 -12.63
CA SER A 21 3.29 -14.50 -13.36
C SER A 21 3.11 -13.93 -14.77
N LEU A 22 4.21 -13.40 -15.33
CA LEU A 22 4.29 -13.02 -16.73
C LEU A 22 4.27 -14.29 -17.59
N ASN A 23 3.10 -14.64 -18.08
CA ASN A 23 2.89 -15.87 -18.84
C ASN A 23 2.70 -15.65 -20.34
N GLY A 24 2.66 -14.40 -20.81
CA GLY A 24 2.47 -14.10 -22.24
C GLY A 24 1.02 -14.23 -22.72
N GLU A 25 0.11 -14.72 -21.88
CA GLU A 25 -1.31 -14.93 -22.21
C GLU A 25 -2.19 -13.95 -21.43
N PHE A 26 -2.21 -14.09 -20.10
CA PHE A 26 -2.97 -13.24 -19.20
C PHE A 26 -2.22 -11.94 -18.90
N LEU A 27 -0.94 -12.04 -18.53
CA LEU A 27 -0.03 -10.89 -18.41
C LEU A 27 1.06 -11.02 -19.48
N LYS A 28 0.90 -10.24 -20.55
CA LYS A 28 1.87 -10.18 -21.66
C LYS A 28 3.14 -9.43 -21.26
N GLU A 29 3.00 -8.41 -20.42
CA GLU A 29 4.06 -7.49 -20.01
C GLU A 29 3.86 -7.08 -18.55
N SER A 30 4.90 -6.52 -17.92
CA SER A 30 4.79 -6.10 -16.53
C SER A 30 3.89 -4.87 -16.40
N PRO A 31 3.10 -4.74 -15.32
CA PRO A 31 2.33 -3.52 -15.06
C PRO A 31 3.17 -2.25 -15.08
N LYS A 32 4.43 -2.32 -14.62
CA LYS A 32 5.39 -1.21 -14.67
C LYS A 32 5.64 -0.76 -16.11
N ASP A 33 5.88 -1.69 -17.03
CA ASP A 33 6.15 -1.36 -18.44
C ASP A 33 4.91 -0.77 -19.13
N ILE A 34 3.73 -1.32 -18.82
CA ILE A 34 2.44 -0.82 -19.32
C ILE A 34 2.21 0.62 -18.85
N PHE A 35 2.39 0.90 -17.55
CA PHE A 35 2.18 2.24 -16.99
C PHE A 35 3.20 3.27 -17.47
N GLN A 36 4.40 2.83 -17.85
CA GLN A 36 5.46 3.71 -18.34
C GLN A 36 5.42 3.96 -19.86
N ASN A 37 4.39 3.47 -20.56
CA ASN A 37 4.20 3.72 -21.99
C ASN A 37 5.33 3.15 -22.88
N ARG A 38 5.98 2.07 -22.45
CA ARG A 38 7.20 1.53 -23.08
C ARG A 38 6.95 0.36 -24.03
N THR A 39 5.74 0.20 -24.61
CA THR A 39 5.36 -1.12 -25.16
C THR A 39 4.57 -1.14 -26.47
N LYS A 40 4.54 -2.31 -27.11
CA LYS A 40 3.86 -2.60 -28.39
C LYS A 40 2.39 -2.99 -28.22
N TRP A 41 2.01 -3.52 -27.06
CA TRP A 41 0.64 -3.91 -26.68
C TRP A 41 -0.11 -2.85 -25.88
N LEU A 42 0.54 -1.71 -25.71
CA LEU A 42 0.12 -0.54 -24.97
C LEU A 42 -1.32 -0.11 -25.23
N HIS A 43 -1.75 -0.14 -26.49
CA HIS A 43 -3.08 0.37 -26.84
C HIS A 43 -4.22 -0.44 -26.21
N GLU A 44 -4.14 -1.78 -26.23
CA GLU A 44 -5.21 -2.66 -25.72
C GLU A 44 -5.27 -2.63 -24.18
N ALA A 45 -4.10 -2.65 -23.53
CA ALA A 45 -3.99 -2.60 -22.08
C ALA A 45 -4.47 -1.26 -21.52
N LEU A 46 -4.05 -0.14 -22.13
CA LEU A 46 -4.47 1.20 -21.69
C LEU A 46 -5.93 1.49 -22.03
N GLN A 47 -6.44 1.01 -23.18
CA GLN A 47 -7.86 1.12 -23.51
C GLN A 47 -8.72 0.35 -22.51
N THR A 48 -8.29 -0.86 -22.13
CA THR A 48 -8.98 -1.63 -21.08
C THR A 48 -8.94 -0.87 -19.76
N LEU A 49 -7.76 -0.40 -19.34
CA LEU A 49 -7.58 0.34 -18.09
C LEU A 49 -8.47 1.58 -18.02
N GLY A 50 -8.61 2.32 -19.12
CA GLY A 50 -9.45 3.53 -19.19
C GLY A 50 -10.94 3.27 -19.39
N SER A 51 -11.37 2.03 -19.65
CA SER A 51 -12.74 1.71 -20.06
C SER A 51 -13.76 1.64 -18.93
N PHE A 52 -13.32 1.72 -17.67
CA PHE A 52 -14.20 1.65 -16.50
C PHE A 52 -13.86 2.76 -15.48
N ASN A 53 -14.81 3.09 -14.60
CA ASN A 53 -14.53 3.94 -13.43
C ASN A 53 -13.67 3.18 -12.43
N LEU A 54 -12.77 3.86 -11.72
CA LEU A 54 -11.94 3.27 -10.67
C LEU A 54 -12.05 4.08 -9.37
N MET A 55 -12.60 3.46 -8.33
CA MET A 55 -12.44 3.91 -6.94
C MET A 55 -11.40 3.01 -6.27
N ILE A 56 -10.34 3.63 -5.75
CA ILE A 56 -9.18 2.94 -5.18
C ILE A 56 -8.66 3.74 -3.97
N GLY A 57 -8.03 3.08 -3.02
CA GLY A 57 -7.46 3.76 -1.87
C GLY A 57 -6.59 2.86 -1.03
N MET A 58 -6.14 3.40 0.09
CA MET A 58 -5.28 2.76 1.07
C MET A 58 -5.67 3.20 2.48
N THR A 59 -5.20 2.47 3.49
CA THR A 59 -5.27 2.90 4.89
C THR A 59 -4.02 3.69 5.29
N SER A 60 -4.12 4.52 6.35
CA SER A 60 -3.03 5.40 6.78
C SER A 60 -1.83 4.68 7.40
N GLY A 61 -1.92 3.38 7.64
CA GLY A 61 -0.89 2.56 8.25
C GLY A 61 -0.88 1.13 7.72
N GLU A 62 -0.95 0.93 6.41
CA GLU A 62 -0.95 -0.38 5.74
C GLU A 62 0.10 -1.37 6.28
N GLY A 63 1.32 -0.89 6.56
CA GLY A 63 2.40 -1.68 7.15
C GLY A 63 2.10 -2.23 8.54
N GLY A 64 1.02 -1.80 9.18
CA GLY A 64 0.51 -2.34 10.44
C GLY A 64 0.21 -3.83 10.37
N LEU A 65 -0.09 -4.37 9.18
CA LEU A 65 -0.19 -5.82 8.95
C LEU A 65 1.09 -6.54 9.38
N ILE A 66 2.23 -5.98 9.00
CA ILE A 66 3.55 -6.53 9.32
C ILE A 66 3.83 -6.39 10.80
N ILE A 67 3.47 -5.25 11.41
CA ILE A 67 3.62 -5.04 12.86
C ILE A 67 2.84 -6.11 13.63
N SER A 68 1.57 -6.35 13.29
CA SER A 68 0.75 -7.36 13.96
C SER A 68 1.30 -8.78 13.78
N PHE A 69 1.83 -9.11 12.60
CA PHE A 69 2.49 -10.40 12.38
C PHE A 69 3.78 -10.53 13.21
N MET A 70 4.60 -9.49 13.25
CA MET A 70 5.81 -9.44 14.06
C MET A 70 5.48 -9.55 15.55
N ASP A 71 4.44 -8.87 16.02
CA ASP A 71 3.98 -8.93 17.41
C ASP A 71 3.60 -10.36 17.81
N MET A 72 2.75 -11.01 16.99
CA MET A 72 2.35 -12.40 17.20
C MET A 72 3.57 -13.34 17.30
N MET A 73 4.52 -13.20 16.37
CA MET A 73 5.73 -14.02 16.33
C MET A 73 6.65 -13.74 17.54
N MET A 74 6.85 -12.47 17.90
CA MET A 74 7.70 -12.06 19.01
C MET A 74 7.14 -12.52 20.35
N GLN A 75 5.82 -12.44 20.53
CA GLN A 75 5.16 -12.93 21.74
C GLN A 75 5.33 -14.44 21.87
N HIS A 76 5.10 -15.19 20.78
CA HIS A 76 5.16 -16.65 20.80
C HIS A 76 6.57 -17.19 21.05
N HIS A 77 7.60 -16.60 20.45
CA HIS A 77 8.96 -17.15 20.47
C HIS A 77 9.89 -16.48 21.50
N TYR A 78 9.62 -15.24 21.89
CA TYR A 78 10.55 -14.43 22.67
C TYR A 78 9.92 -13.75 23.89
N ASN A 79 8.62 -13.91 24.12
CA ASN A 79 7.87 -13.23 25.19
C ASN A 79 8.11 -11.71 25.18
N LYS A 80 8.13 -11.11 23.98
CA LYS A 80 8.29 -9.67 23.73
C LYS A 80 7.17 -9.18 22.82
N SER A 81 6.86 -7.89 22.88
CA SER A 81 5.88 -7.29 21.98
C SER A 81 6.56 -6.39 20.94
N ALA A 82 6.10 -6.47 19.69
CA ALA A 82 6.46 -5.47 18.68
C ALA A 82 5.88 -4.09 19.00
N TYR A 83 4.88 -4.04 19.88
CA TYR A 83 4.25 -2.82 20.36
C TYR A 83 5.12 -2.04 21.37
N ASP A 84 6.21 -2.63 21.85
CA ASP A 84 7.22 -1.92 22.65
C ASP A 84 8.11 -0.99 21.78
N GLY A 85 7.97 -1.07 20.45
CA GLY A 85 8.77 -0.33 19.49
C GLY A 85 10.04 -1.08 19.05
N PHE A 86 10.87 -0.44 18.24
CA PHE A 86 12.02 -1.06 17.59
C PHE A 86 13.28 -0.20 17.69
N SER A 87 14.46 -0.82 17.70
CA SER A 87 15.72 -0.07 17.64
C SER A 87 16.09 0.31 16.20
N LEU A 88 16.87 1.38 16.05
CA LEU A 88 17.45 1.80 14.77
C LEU A 88 18.21 0.66 14.08
N GLU A 89 19.05 -0.04 14.82
CA GLU A 89 19.86 -1.15 14.31
C GLU A 89 19.00 -2.26 13.72
N PHE A 90 17.89 -2.60 14.41
CA PHE A 90 16.96 -3.60 13.92
C PHE A 90 16.27 -3.14 12.63
N PHE A 91 15.81 -1.89 12.58
CA PHE A 91 15.18 -1.34 11.38
C PHE A 91 16.15 -1.31 10.18
N ARG A 92 17.39 -0.86 10.38
CA ARG A 92 18.39 -0.78 9.32
C ARG A 92 18.89 -2.15 8.86
N HIS A 93 19.43 -2.94 9.79
CA HIS A 93 20.19 -4.14 9.45
C HIS A 93 19.34 -5.40 9.33
N ASN A 94 18.16 -5.46 9.95
CA ASN A 94 17.28 -6.62 9.84
C ASN A 94 16.09 -6.37 8.92
N VAL A 95 15.46 -5.20 8.96
CA VAL A 95 14.26 -4.94 8.16
C VAL A 95 14.63 -4.46 6.76
N ILE A 96 15.27 -3.29 6.64
CA ILE A 96 15.58 -2.71 5.34
C ILE A 96 16.54 -3.60 4.54
N SER A 97 17.64 -4.06 5.15
CA SER A 97 18.59 -4.94 4.47
C SER A 97 17.95 -6.25 3.98
N SER A 98 17.03 -6.86 4.74
CA SER A 98 16.32 -8.06 4.28
C SER A 98 15.44 -7.78 3.06
N VAL A 99 14.72 -6.65 3.05
CA VAL A 99 13.88 -6.26 1.91
C VAL A 99 14.71 -5.94 0.68
N VAL A 100 15.80 -5.18 0.84
CA VAL A 100 16.75 -4.88 -0.24
C VAL A 100 17.34 -6.19 -0.79
N LYS A 101 17.81 -7.08 0.09
CA LYS A 101 18.37 -8.36 -0.30
C LYS A 101 17.38 -9.24 -1.05
N ALA A 102 16.12 -9.29 -0.63
CA ALA A 102 15.11 -10.07 -1.34
C ALA A 102 14.72 -9.46 -2.69
N THR A 103 14.66 -8.14 -2.79
CA THR A 103 14.30 -7.42 -4.03
C THR A 103 15.41 -7.52 -5.07
N HIS A 104 16.67 -7.37 -4.65
CA HIS A 104 17.83 -7.31 -5.54
C HIS A 104 18.61 -8.62 -5.62
N LYS A 105 18.22 -9.65 -4.85
CA LYS A 105 18.92 -10.94 -4.68
C LYS A 105 20.35 -10.82 -4.11
N GLN A 106 20.73 -9.63 -3.66
CA GLN A 106 22.01 -9.30 -3.04
C GLN A 106 21.77 -8.11 -2.11
N ASP A 107 22.60 -7.96 -1.08
CA ASP A 107 22.55 -6.73 -0.27
C ASP A 107 23.09 -5.55 -1.10
N VAL A 108 22.49 -4.37 -0.91
CA VAL A 108 22.86 -3.16 -1.63
C VAL A 108 22.95 -2.01 -0.62
N PRO A 109 24.13 -1.80 0.00
CA PRO A 109 24.28 -0.87 1.12
C PRO A 109 23.78 0.55 0.81
N SER A 110 24.04 1.07 -0.40
CA SER A 110 23.57 2.41 -0.80
C SER A 110 22.05 2.54 -0.78
N LEU A 111 21.31 1.49 -1.14
CA LEU A 111 19.84 1.49 -1.05
C LEU A 111 19.38 1.36 0.41
N VAL A 112 20.06 0.53 1.21
CA VAL A 112 19.78 0.41 2.64
C VAL A 112 19.91 1.77 3.34
N GLU A 113 20.99 2.51 3.08
CA GLU A 113 21.19 3.83 3.65
C GLU A 113 20.17 4.85 3.15
N ALA A 114 19.91 4.89 1.84
CA ALA A 114 18.93 5.82 1.28
C ALA A 114 17.53 5.63 1.93
N ILE A 115 17.09 4.39 2.07
CA ILE A 115 15.81 4.05 2.70
C ILE A 115 15.85 4.39 4.19
N TYR A 116 16.89 3.96 4.90
CA TYR A 116 17.03 4.22 6.34
C TYR A 116 16.95 5.72 6.65
N HIS A 117 17.71 6.54 5.91
CA HIS A 117 17.70 7.98 6.08
C HIS A 117 16.36 8.65 5.73
N LYS A 118 15.59 8.08 4.79
CA LYS A 118 14.28 8.63 4.40
C LYS A 118 13.23 8.53 5.50
N TYR A 119 13.20 7.41 6.23
CA TYR A 119 12.09 7.13 7.16
C TYR A 119 12.37 7.51 8.61
N ILE A 120 13.65 7.61 9.00
CA ILE A 120 13.98 7.98 10.37
C ILE A 120 13.62 9.44 10.65
N ASP A 121 12.92 9.67 11.75
CA ASP A 121 12.76 10.99 12.34
C ASP A 121 14.06 11.38 13.06
N TRP A 122 14.90 12.12 12.37
CA TRP A 122 16.20 12.58 12.87
C TRP A 122 16.11 13.58 14.03
N SER A 123 14.91 14.08 14.37
CA SER A 123 14.74 14.92 15.57
C SER A 123 14.82 14.13 16.87
N ASP A 124 14.56 12.82 16.83
CA ASP A 124 14.54 11.93 17.99
C ASP A 124 14.75 10.46 17.53
N PRO A 125 15.93 10.13 16.98
CA PRO A 125 16.16 8.86 16.30
C PRO A 125 16.22 7.67 17.25
N GLU A 126 16.53 7.88 18.53
CA GLU A 126 16.61 6.80 19.53
C GLU A 126 15.25 6.41 20.13
N ASN A 127 14.17 7.11 19.75
CA ASN A 127 12.83 6.82 20.21
C ASN A 127 12.26 5.60 19.48
N ASN A 128 12.21 4.47 20.18
CA ASN A 128 11.74 3.20 19.64
C ASN A 128 10.33 3.24 19.03
N TRP A 129 9.45 4.11 19.52
CA TRP A 129 8.10 4.29 18.99
C TRP A 129 8.12 5.01 17.65
N LYS A 130 8.96 6.05 17.51
CA LYS A 130 9.18 6.72 16.22
C LYS A 130 9.82 5.79 15.21
N VAL A 131 10.73 4.92 15.63
CA VAL A 131 11.28 3.87 14.77
C VAL A 131 10.20 2.85 14.37
N GLY A 132 9.28 2.49 15.27
CA GLY A 132 8.13 1.65 14.93
C GLY A 132 7.21 2.30 13.89
N ARG A 133 6.98 3.62 14.00
CA ARG A 133 6.27 4.38 12.98
C ARG A 133 7.00 4.38 11.64
N ALA A 134 8.31 4.63 11.64
CA ALA A 134 9.17 4.59 10.46
C ALA A 134 9.11 3.23 9.75
N LEU A 135 9.19 2.13 10.51
CA LEU A 135 9.08 0.76 10.00
C LEU A 135 7.71 0.51 9.37
N THR A 136 6.65 0.95 10.03
CA THR A 136 5.27 0.82 9.52
C THR A 136 5.11 1.61 8.21
N ASP A 137 5.63 2.82 8.13
CA ASP A 137 5.59 3.67 6.94
C ASP A 137 6.37 3.06 5.78
N PHE A 138 7.56 2.54 6.05
CA PHE A 138 8.39 1.83 5.07
C PHE A 138 7.64 0.65 4.45
N TYR A 139 7.05 -0.23 5.26
CA TYR A 139 6.28 -1.36 4.74
C TYR A 139 5.00 -0.93 4.05
N SER A 140 4.34 0.14 4.53
CA SER A 140 3.15 0.69 3.87
C SER A 140 3.48 1.08 2.42
N ASP A 141 4.59 1.79 2.23
CA ASP A 141 4.98 2.28 0.91
C ASP A 141 5.53 1.17 0.02
N TYR A 142 6.40 0.30 0.56
CA TYR A 142 7.03 -0.80 -0.18
C TYR A 142 6.02 -1.86 -0.66
N LEU A 143 5.01 -2.20 0.15
CA LEU A 143 4.05 -3.25 -0.19
C LEU A 143 2.79 -2.72 -0.88
N PHE A 144 2.33 -1.50 -0.57
CA PHE A 144 0.99 -1.04 -0.93
C PHE A 144 0.99 0.34 -1.61
N ASN A 145 1.38 1.40 -0.88
CA ASN A 145 1.05 2.78 -1.28
C ASN A 145 1.65 3.16 -2.63
N VAL A 146 2.91 2.80 -2.90
CA VAL A 146 3.57 3.14 -4.18
C VAL A 146 2.83 2.50 -5.36
N GLY A 147 2.46 1.22 -5.24
CA GLY A 147 1.72 0.50 -6.29
C GLY A 147 0.32 1.09 -6.53
N ILE A 148 -0.38 1.45 -5.46
CA ILE A 148 -1.72 2.06 -5.54
C ILE A 148 -1.63 3.43 -6.22
N LEU A 149 -0.68 4.28 -5.81
CA LEU A 149 -0.50 5.62 -6.39
C LEU A 149 -0.08 5.56 -7.87
N GLN A 150 0.82 4.64 -8.24
CA GLN A 150 1.17 4.41 -9.65
C GLN A 150 -0.03 3.97 -10.48
N THR A 151 -0.85 3.05 -9.96
CA THR A 151 -2.07 2.57 -10.62
C THR A 151 -3.08 3.71 -10.79
N THR A 152 -3.24 4.55 -9.76
CA THR A 152 -4.14 5.71 -9.77
C THR A 152 -3.72 6.73 -10.85
N ILE A 153 -2.42 7.04 -10.92
CA ILE A 153 -1.86 7.93 -11.94
C ILE A 153 -2.01 7.32 -13.33
N ALA A 154 -1.74 6.03 -13.49
CA ALA A 154 -1.86 5.35 -14.78
C ALA A 154 -3.32 5.33 -15.27
N HIS A 155 -4.28 4.98 -14.42
CA HIS A 155 -5.69 4.96 -14.79
C HIS A 155 -6.20 6.37 -15.14
N SER A 156 -5.92 7.38 -14.31
CA SER A 156 -6.39 8.76 -14.55
C SER A 156 -5.83 9.43 -15.82
N LYS A 157 -4.70 8.94 -16.35
CA LYS A 157 -4.17 9.40 -17.65
C LYS A 157 -4.88 8.77 -18.85
N ASN A 158 -5.59 7.66 -18.63
CA ASN A 158 -6.25 6.88 -19.68
C ASN A 158 -7.78 6.97 -19.61
N THR A 159 -8.32 7.68 -18.62
CA THR A 159 -9.74 8.00 -18.55
C THR A 159 -10.13 8.94 -19.71
N GLY A 160 -11.29 8.71 -20.32
CA GLY A 160 -11.79 9.54 -21.43
C GLY A 160 -11.26 9.20 -22.84
N GLY A 161 -10.59 8.07 -23.03
CA GLY A 161 -10.19 7.59 -24.35
C GLY A 161 -11.34 6.94 -25.13
N SER A 162 -11.79 7.56 -26.23
CA SER A 162 -12.72 7.07 -27.29
C SER A 162 -14.03 6.34 -26.88
N SER A 163 -14.31 6.12 -25.60
CA SER A 163 -15.55 5.55 -25.11
C SER A 163 -16.64 6.62 -25.13
N SER A 164 -17.86 6.22 -25.47
CA SER A 164 -19.05 7.08 -25.46
C SER A 164 -19.43 7.60 -24.05
N TYR A 165 -18.71 7.17 -23.01
CA TYR A 165 -18.87 7.57 -21.61
C TYR A 165 -17.49 7.85 -20.99
N PRO A 166 -17.22 9.08 -20.50
CA PRO A 166 -15.99 9.38 -19.78
C PRO A 166 -15.97 8.64 -18.43
N THR A 167 -14.81 8.08 -18.09
CA THR A 167 -14.57 7.37 -16.84
C THR A 167 -13.83 8.27 -15.84
N GLY A 168 -13.97 7.99 -14.55
CA GLY A 168 -13.35 8.74 -13.46
C GLY A 168 -12.49 7.85 -12.56
N THR A 169 -11.44 8.44 -12.00
CA THR A 169 -10.65 7.85 -10.93
C THR A 169 -10.96 8.56 -9.61
N TYR A 170 -11.18 7.83 -8.52
CA TYR A 170 -11.42 8.39 -7.19
C TYR A 170 -10.44 7.75 -6.20
N LEU A 171 -9.58 8.58 -5.59
CA LEU A 171 -8.57 8.13 -4.62
C LEU A 171 -9.02 8.46 -3.20
N TYR A 172 -8.90 7.53 -2.26
CA TYR A 172 -9.10 7.77 -0.83
C TYR A 172 -7.91 7.36 0.04
N LEU A 173 -7.81 7.98 1.22
CA LEU A 173 -7.01 7.55 2.35
C LEU A 173 -7.93 7.32 3.54
N TYR A 174 -8.03 6.09 4.02
CA TYR A 174 -8.78 5.76 5.23
C TYR A 174 -7.89 5.88 6.47
N ASP A 175 -8.28 6.75 7.40
CA ASP A 175 -7.45 7.17 8.54
C ASP A 175 -8.27 7.24 9.83
N HIS A 176 -9.00 6.16 10.10
CA HIS A 176 -9.65 5.97 11.38
C HIS A 176 -9.34 4.58 11.93
N LYS A 177 -8.89 4.52 13.17
CA LYS A 177 -8.70 3.25 13.87
C LYS A 177 -9.93 2.96 14.72
N PRO A 178 -10.67 1.87 14.46
CA PRO A 178 -11.78 1.46 15.30
C PRO A 178 -11.38 1.32 16.77
N SER A 179 -12.23 1.80 17.66
CA SER A 179 -12.02 1.81 19.10
C SER A 179 -11.98 0.41 19.70
N ILE A 180 -12.63 -0.55 19.04
CA ILE A 180 -12.62 -1.98 19.40
C ILE A 180 -11.27 -2.67 19.13
N ILE A 181 -10.42 -2.10 18.27
CA ILE A 181 -9.15 -2.74 17.89
C ILE A 181 -8.03 -2.22 18.80
N PRO A 182 -7.45 -3.10 19.65
CA PRO A 182 -6.33 -2.72 20.49
C PRO A 182 -5.08 -2.53 19.64
N THR A 183 -4.41 -1.39 19.82
CA THR A 183 -3.11 -1.07 19.21
C THR A 183 -2.24 -0.35 20.22
N PRO A 184 -0.90 -0.34 20.06
CA PRO A 184 -0.04 0.47 20.92
C PRO A 184 -0.35 1.95 20.81
N GLU A 185 0.03 2.70 21.85
CA GLU A 185 -0.12 4.16 21.92
C GLU A 185 0.50 4.88 20.73
N TRP A 186 1.65 4.42 20.25
CA TRP A 186 2.33 5.01 19.10
C TRP A 186 1.72 4.64 17.74
N PHE A 187 0.86 3.61 17.68
CA PHE A 187 0.21 3.17 16.45
C PHE A 187 -1.28 3.55 16.45
N THR A 188 -1.53 4.79 16.03
CA THR A 188 -2.87 5.40 15.96
C THR A 188 -3.48 5.35 14.55
N SER A 189 -2.70 4.99 13.54
CA SER A 189 -3.15 4.89 12.14
C SER A 189 -4.08 3.70 11.90
N ALA A 190 -4.81 3.73 10.78
CA ALA A 190 -5.58 2.58 10.32
C ALA A 190 -4.64 1.54 9.70
N SER A 191 -4.57 0.34 10.29
CA SER A 191 -3.82 -0.81 9.74
C SER A 191 -4.42 -1.31 8.41
N HIS A 192 -3.77 -2.28 7.76
CA HIS A 192 -4.26 -2.91 6.54
C HIS A 192 -5.69 -3.46 6.71
N ALA A 193 -6.53 -3.25 5.71
CA ALA A 193 -7.92 -3.73 5.63
C ALA A 193 -8.87 -3.24 6.75
N ILE A 194 -8.47 -2.23 7.53
CA ILE A 194 -9.29 -1.66 8.61
C ILE A 194 -10.48 -0.86 8.07
N ASP A 195 -10.40 -0.35 6.85
CA ASP A 195 -11.50 0.30 6.14
C ASP A 195 -12.70 -0.64 5.93
N LEU A 196 -12.48 -1.96 5.83
CA LEU A 196 -13.54 -2.96 5.71
C LEU A 196 -14.56 -2.90 6.86
N PHE A 197 -14.13 -2.50 8.07
CA PHE A 197 -15.03 -2.32 9.21
C PHE A 197 -16.16 -1.32 8.90
N SER A 198 -15.83 -0.25 8.18
CA SER A 198 -16.79 0.79 7.76
C SER A 198 -17.49 0.44 6.46
N VAL A 199 -16.82 -0.27 5.52
CA VAL A 199 -17.44 -0.66 4.24
C VAL A 199 -18.58 -1.67 4.42
N PHE A 200 -18.45 -2.59 5.38
CA PHE A 200 -19.43 -3.66 5.62
C PHE A 200 -20.22 -3.50 6.91
N ASP A 201 -20.07 -2.35 7.59
CA ASP A 201 -20.69 -2.06 8.88
C ASP A 201 -20.48 -3.20 9.88
N PHE A 202 -19.23 -3.65 10.04
CA PHE A 202 -18.89 -4.76 10.94
C PHE A 202 -19.35 -4.45 12.39
N ALA A 203 -19.42 -3.17 12.76
CA ALA A 203 -19.93 -2.73 14.06
C ALA A 203 -21.46 -2.87 14.26
N ASP A 204 -22.23 -3.18 13.22
CA ASP A 204 -23.64 -3.58 13.35
C ASP A 204 -23.82 -5.07 13.02
N SER A 205 -23.12 -5.57 11.99
CA SER A 205 -23.20 -6.95 11.48
C SER A 205 -22.59 -8.00 12.42
N LEU A 206 -21.37 -7.81 12.95
CA LEU A 206 -20.77 -8.74 13.94
C LEU A 206 -21.60 -8.86 15.21
N PHE A 207 -22.33 -7.80 15.52
CA PHE A 207 -23.09 -7.64 16.73
C PHE A 207 -24.52 -8.18 16.64
N LYS A 208 -25.02 -8.42 15.42
CA LYS A 208 -26.29 -9.12 15.16
C LYS A 208 -26.09 -10.59 14.79
N SER A 209 -24.90 -10.96 14.32
CA SER A 209 -24.57 -12.32 13.93
C SER A 209 -24.23 -13.20 15.13
N SER A 210 -24.92 -14.34 15.29
CA SER A 210 -24.59 -15.37 16.29
C SER A 210 -23.31 -16.15 15.98
N TYR A 211 -22.68 -15.93 14.82
CA TYR A 211 -21.49 -16.66 14.38
C TYR A 211 -20.20 -16.17 15.04
N PHE A 212 -20.13 -14.87 15.32
CA PHE A 212 -19.03 -14.27 16.06
C PHE A 212 -19.58 -14.03 17.45
N ASN A 213 -19.16 -14.82 18.45
CA ASN A 213 -19.52 -14.65 19.86
C ASN A 213 -18.92 -13.35 20.41
N VAL A 214 -19.32 -12.21 19.86
CA VAL A 214 -18.88 -10.88 20.23
C VAL A 214 -19.76 -10.42 21.39
N SER A 215 -19.14 -10.20 22.56
CA SER A 215 -19.85 -9.84 23.78
C SER A 215 -20.59 -8.50 23.63
N VAL A 216 -21.67 -8.33 24.41
CA VAL A 216 -22.39 -7.04 24.52
C VAL A 216 -21.44 -5.91 24.95
N GLU A 217 -20.39 -6.23 25.72
CA GLU A 217 -19.34 -5.29 26.13
C GLU A 217 -18.55 -4.74 24.94
N SER A 218 -18.26 -5.57 23.93
CA SER A 218 -17.57 -5.13 22.71
C SER A 218 -18.41 -4.12 21.92
N LYS A 219 -19.75 -4.19 22.04
CA LYS A 219 -20.72 -3.29 21.39
C LYS A 219 -20.69 -1.91 22.03
N ALA A 220 -20.46 -1.87 23.35
CA ALA A 220 -20.26 -0.65 24.11
C ALA A 220 -18.91 0.04 23.83
N LEU A 221 -17.95 -0.65 23.20
CA LEU A 221 -16.66 -0.06 22.80
C LEU A 221 -16.74 0.74 21.48
N THR A 222 -17.78 0.54 20.67
CA THR A 222 -17.95 1.28 19.41
C THR A 222 -18.55 2.65 19.69
N LYS A 223 -17.88 3.72 19.23
CA LYS A 223 -18.30 5.10 19.50
C LYS A 223 -19.35 5.58 18.49
N PRO A 224 -20.26 6.51 18.87
CA PRO A 224 -21.29 7.05 17.96
C PRO A 224 -20.76 7.61 16.64
N GLU A 225 -19.59 8.24 16.65
CA GLU A 225 -18.91 8.75 15.46
C GLU A 225 -18.47 7.65 14.48
N GLU A 226 -18.19 6.44 14.96
CA GLU A 226 -17.77 5.30 14.14
C GLU A 226 -18.96 4.74 13.34
N PHE A 227 -20.17 4.76 13.93
CA PHE A 227 -21.40 4.41 13.20
C PHE A 227 -21.70 5.42 12.08
N LYS A 228 -21.52 6.72 12.35
CA LYS A 228 -21.70 7.76 11.33
C LYS A 228 -20.68 7.63 10.19
N LEU A 229 -19.43 7.32 10.54
CA LEU A 229 -18.36 7.04 9.59
C LEU A 229 -18.74 5.86 8.68
N SER A 230 -19.14 4.73 9.28
CA SER A 230 -19.59 3.52 8.57
C SER A 230 -20.74 3.83 7.59
N GLN A 231 -21.78 4.55 8.06
CA GLN A 231 -22.89 4.95 7.21
C GLN A 231 -22.45 5.79 6.00
N MET A 232 -21.54 6.74 6.19
CA MET A 232 -21.08 7.54 5.05
C MET A 232 -20.14 6.78 4.12
N VAL A 233 -19.26 5.92 4.63
CA VAL A 233 -18.44 5.04 3.79
C VAL A 233 -19.32 4.13 2.95
N MET A 234 -20.29 3.43 3.55
CA MET A 234 -21.27 2.63 2.80
C MET A 234 -22.03 3.46 1.76
N LYS A 235 -22.40 4.70 2.09
CA LYS A 235 -23.07 5.61 1.16
C LYS A 235 -22.20 5.93 -0.07
N LEU A 236 -20.94 6.30 0.13
CA LEU A 236 -19.99 6.57 -0.95
C LEU A 236 -19.77 5.32 -1.83
N TRP A 237 -19.58 4.16 -1.22
CA TRP A 237 -19.36 2.90 -1.93
C TRP A 237 -20.60 2.45 -2.72
N THR A 238 -21.79 2.59 -2.14
CA THR A 238 -23.04 2.18 -2.80
C THR A 238 -23.43 3.12 -3.93
N ASN A 239 -23.15 4.42 -3.82
CA ASN A 239 -23.30 5.37 -4.94
C ASN A 239 -22.39 5.00 -6.09
N TYR A 240 -21.11 4.81 -5.79
CA TYR A 240 -20.13 4.40 -6.79
C TYR A 240 -20.52 3.08 -7.47
N ALA A 241 -21.01 2.10 -6.71
CA ALA A 241 -21.42 0.81 -7.26
C ALA A 241 -22.67 0.89 -8.17
N LYS A 242 -23.54 1.89 -7.97
CA LYS A 242 -24.74 2.10 -8.80
C LYS A 242 -24.41 2.85 -10.08
N ASP A 243 -23.69 3.95 -9.96
CA ASP A 243 -23.64 4.98 -11.00
C ASP A 243 -22.19 5.31 -11.43
N GLY A 244 -21.18 4.71 -10.79
CA GLY A 244 -19.77 5.00 -11.05
C GLY A 244 -19.26 6.31 -10.46
N ASN A 245 -20.13 7.06 -9.77
CA ASN A 245 -19.82 8.34 -9.12
C ASN A 245 -20.15 8.26 -7.61
N PRO A 246 -19.18 8.42 -6.70
CA PRO A 246 -19.43 8.32 -5.26
C PRO A 246 -20.27 9.49 -4.71
N ASN A 247 -20.37 10.61 -5.45
CA ASN A 247 -21.00 11.84 -5.01
C ASN A 247 -22.53 11.87 -5.13
N GLU A 248 -23.15 10.86 -5.75
CA GLU A 248 -24.58 10.95 -6.05
C GLU A 248 -25.45 11.00 -4.78
N ALA A 249 -26.36 11.97 -4.73
CA ALA A 249 -27.33 12.06 -3.66
C ALA A 249 -28.27 10.84 -3.75
N ALA A 250 -28.44 10.09 -2.66
CA ALA A 250 -29.56 9.15 -2.60
C ALA A 250 -30.79 9.94 -2.18
N GLU A 251 -31.93 9.46 -2.67
CA GLU A 251 -33.29 9.82 -2.30
C GLU A 251 -33.56 9.75 -0.76
N ASN A 252 -32.62 9.22 0.04
CA ASN A 252 -32.81 8.78 1.42
C ASN A 252 -32.11 9.65 2.49
N GLY A 253 -31.88 10.95 2.24
CA GLY A 253 -31.68 11.95 3.30
C GLY A 253 -30.32 12.04 4.01
N CYS A 254 -29.35 11.15 3.75
CA CYS A 254 -27.97 11.33 4.23
C CYS A 254 -27.17 12.14 3.18
N ALA A 255 -27.07 13.45 3.38
CA ALA A 255 -26.35 14.35 2.48
C ALA A 255 -24.83 14.14 2.61
N ILE A 256 -24.13 14.09 1.47
CA ILE A 256 -22.67 14.13 1.44
C ILE A 256 -22.25 15.60 1.57
N PRO A 257 -21.48 16.00 2.61
CA PRO A 257 -21.20 17.40 2.92
C PRO A 257 -20.07 18.02 2.07
N PHE A 258 -19.51 17.25 1.14
CA PHE A 258 -18.40 17.62 0.26
C PHE A 258 -18.61 17.03 -1.14
N GLU A 259 -17.86 17.54 -2.09
CA GLU A 259 -17.70 16.93 -3.41
C GLU A 259 -16.34 16.25 -3.44
N TRP A 260 -16.32 14.94 -3.71
CA TRP A 260 -15.12 14.15 -3.94
C TRP A 260 -14.71 14.27 -5.41
N PRO A 261 -13.67 15.05 -5.74
CA PRO A 261 -13.29 15.30 -7.12
C PRO A 261 -12.71 14.06 -7.79
N VAL A 262 -12.87 13.99 -9.10
CA VAL A 262 -12.14 13.02 -9.92
C VAL A 262 -10.64 13.30 -9.80
N TYR A 263 -9.86 12.26 -9.53
CA TYR A 263 -8.41 12.31 -9.48
C TYR A 263 -7.86 12.62 -10.87
N ASP A 264 -6.97 13.60 -10.93
CA ASP A 264 -6.23 13.96 -12.12
C ASP A 264 -4.73 14.13 -11.79
N SER A 265 -3.87 14.00 -12.80
CA SER A 265 -2.42 14.05 -12.61
C SER A 265 -1.87 15.41 -12.16
N VAL A 266 -2.63 16.49 -12.31
CA VAL A 266 -2.25 17.86 -11.97
C VAL A 266 -2.59 18.18 -10.52
N ASN A 267 -3.85 18.00 -10.12
CA ASN A 267 -4.32 18.33 -8.79
C ASN A 267 -4.11 17.20 -7.79
N GLN A 268 -4.23 15.94 -8.23
CA GLN A 268 -4.05 14.74 -7.41
C GLN A 268 -4.89 14.77 -6.12
N PHE A 269 -6.16 15.15 -6.25
CA PHE A 269 -7.10 15.20 -5.13
C PHE A 269 -7.42 13.80 -4.61
N TYR A 270 -7.60 13.69 -3.30
CA TYR A 270 -8.05 12.47 -2.65
C TYR A 270 -8.97 12.80 -1.47
N LEU A 271 -9.87 11.87 -1.15
CA LEU A 271 -10.71 11.96 0.04
C LEU A 271 -9.96 11.37 1.26
N HIS A 272 -9.78 12.17 2.30
CA HIS A 272 -9.33 11.73 3.61
C HIS A 272 -10.52 11.31 4.46
N ILE A 273 -10.67 10.01 4.67
CA ILE A 273 -11.77 9.41 5.41
C ILE A 273 -11.35 9.28 6.89
N SER A 274 -12.02 10.02 7.76
CA SER A 274 -11.85 9.97 9.22
C SER A 274 -13.22 10.16 9.90
N THR A 275 -13.30 10.12 11.24
CA THR A 275 -14.57 10.38 11.95
C THR A 275 -15.16 11.77 11.70
N VAL A 276 -14.35 12.72 11.24
CA VAL A 276 -14.79 14.01 10.71
C VAL A 276 -14.64 13.99 9.20
N MET A 277 -15.77 14.08 8.49
CA MET A 277 -15.80 14.19 7.04
C MET A 277 -16.59 15.41 6.59
N ASP A 278 -15.87 16.39 6.06
CA ASP A 278 -16.38 17.65 5.57
C ASP A 278 -15.55 18.12 4.35
N LYS A 279 -15.61 19.40 4.01
CA LYS A 279 -14.87 19.94 2.84
C LYS A 279 -13.36 19.88 3.01
N ASP A 280 -12.84 19.91 4.24
CA ASP A 280 -11.40 19.85 4.53
C ASP A 280 -10.85 18.42 4.45
N SER A 281 -11.74 17.43 4.30
CA SER A 281 -11.38 16.06 3.95
C SER A 281 -10.86 15.92 2.51
N ILE A 282 -11.10 16.89 1.63
CA ILE A 282 -10.52 16.89 0.29
C ILE A 282 -9.10 17.44 0.35
N LYS A 283 -8.14 16.54 0.22
CA LYS A 283 -6.71 16.83 0.27
C LYS A 283 -6.07 16.55 -1.08
N ARG A 284 -4.80 16.88 -1.23
CA ARG A 284 -4.06 16.72 -2.49
C ARG A 284 -2.68 16.12 -2.27
N ARG A 285 -2.14 15.46 -3.29
CA ARG A 285 -0.75 15.00 -3.34
C ARG A 285 -0.39 14.08 -2.17
N LEU A 286 -1.20 13.04 -1.99
CA LEU A 286 -1.04 12.02 -0.95
C LEU A 286 0.39 11.46 -0.96
N TYR A 287 1.09 11.61 0.17
CA TYR A 287 2.46 11.11 0.39
C TYR A 287 3.48 11.51 -0.68
N ALA A 288 3.33 12.68 -1.32
CA ALA A 288 4.15 13.07 -2.47
C ALA A 288 5.67 12.97 -2.25
N ASP A 289 6.16 13.33 -1.07
CA ASP A 289 7.58 13.25 -0.72
C ASP A 289 8.09 11.79 -0.62
N ARG A 290 7.29 10.88 -0.07
CA ARG A 290 7.64 9.44 -0.02
C ARG A 290 7.50 8.80 -1.40
N MET A 291 6.48 9.22 -2.15
CA MET A 291 6.25 8.73 -3.51
C MET A 291 7.40 9.13 -4.46
N ALA A 292 7.85 10.39 -4.43
CA ALA A 292 8.99 10.87 -5.21
C ALA A 292 10.28 10.13 -4.82
N PHE A 293 10.48 9.84 -3.55
CA PHE A 293 11.62 9.02 -3.11
C PHE A 293 11.64 7.64 -3.78
N TRP A 294 10.52 6.93 -3.79
CA TRP A 294 10.44 5.59 -4.40
C TRP A 294 10.45 5.60 -5.93
N THR A 295 9.94 6.66 -6.56
CA THR A 295 9.79 6.71 -8.03
C THR A 295 10.92 7.42 -8.75
N ASP A 296 11.64 8.31 -8.06
CA ASP A 296 12.72 9.10 -8.65
C ASP A 296 14.07 8.73 -8.03
N VAL A 297 14.18 8.77 -6.69
CA VAL A 297 15.48 8.60 -6.00
C VAL A 297 15.96 7.16 -6.05
N ILE A 298 15.12 6.19 -5.68
CA ILE A 298 15.52 4.77 -5.67
C ILE A 298 15.97 4.30 -7.07
N PRO A 299 15.22 4.54 -8.17
CA PRO A 299 15.67 4.17 -9.51
C PRO A 299 16.96 4.88 -9.92
N ALA A 300 17.16 6.16 -9.56
CA ALA A 300 18.39 6.88 -9.86
C ALA A 300 19.62 6.27 -9.15
N VAL A 301 19.45 5.83 -7.89
CA VAL A 301 20.50 5.10 -7.15
C VAL A 301 20.78 3.76 -7.82
N GLU A 302 19.74 3.00 -8.20
CA GLU A 302 19.89 1.73 -8.93
C GLU A 302 20.62 1.90 -10.26
N ASP A 303 20.27 2.93 -11.05
CA ASP A 303 20.88 3.21 -12.34
C ASP A 303 22.37 3.59 -12.17
N THR A 304 22.69 4.41 -11.17
CA THR A 304 24.08 4.77 -10.82
C THR A 304 24.90 3.52 -10.45
N ILE A 305 24.32 2.61 -9.65
CA ILE A 305 24.98 1.35 -9.26
C ILE A 305 25.24 0.48 -10.50
N ARG A 306 24.27 0.39 -11.41
CA ARG A 306 24.41 -0.37 -12.67
C ARG A 306 25.52 0.21 -13.54
N GLU A 307 25.57 1.52 -13.70
CA GLU A 307 26.63 2.21 -14.46
C GLU A 307 28.02 1.98 -13.86
N CYS A 308 28.19 2.15 -12.55
CA CYS A 308 29.45 1.83 -11.86
C CYS A 308 29.92 0.39 -12.12
N ARG A 309 29.00 -0.60 -12.10
CA ARG A 309 29.34 -2.01 -12.37
C ARG A 309 29.79 -2.23 -13.81
N HIS A 310 29.28 -1.45 -14.77
CA HIS A 310 29.75 -1.51 -16.16
C HIS A 310 31.13 -0.85 -16.35
N GLU A 311 31.44 0.20 -15.60
CA GLU A 311 32.70 0.96 -15.68
C GLU A 311 33.88 0.32 -14.93
N GLU A 312 33.67 -0.65 -14.04
CA GLU A 312 34.76 -1.46 -13.45
C GLU A 312 35.63 -2.18 -14.50
N ASN A 313 35.18 -2.26 -15.76
CA ASN A 313 35.98 -2.74 -16.88
C ASN A 313 36.85 -1.67 -17.57
N VAL A 314 36.76 -0.37 -17.22
CA VAL A 314 37.45 0.68 -17.98
C VAL A 314 38.19 1.73 -17.11
N TYR A 315 37.71 2.21 -15.95
CA TYR A 315 38.50 3.13 -15.09
C TYR A 315 38.11 3.08 -13.59
N SER A 316 38.97 2.46 -12.77
CA SER A 316 38.68 2.04 -11.40
C SER A 316 39.06 3.04 -10.28
N ASN A 317 38.51 4.26 -10.21
CA ASN A 317 38.81 5.14 -9.06
C ASN A 317 37.65 5.94 -8.46
N ILE A 318 36.45 5.98 -9.07
CA ILE A 318 35.34 6.78 -8.54
C ILE A 318 34.36 5.95 -7.68
N CYS A 319 34.18 4.65 -7.96
CA CYS A 319 33.15 3.83 -7.29
C CYS A 319 33.68 2.90 -6.17
N ARG A 320 34.82 3.20 -5.51
CA ARG A 320 35.25 2.44 -4.31
C ARG A 320 34.52 2.93 -3.06
N LEU A 321 33.24 2.61 -2.96
CA LEU A 321 32.52 2.51 -1.69
C LEU A 321 31.99 1.07 -1.58
N ASN A 322 32.89 0.18 -1.14
CA ASN A 322 32.64 -1.17 -0.63
C ASN A 322 31.46 -1.95 -1.23
N VAL A 323 31.65 -2.50 -2.44
CA VAL A 323 30.93 -3.69 -2.87
C VAL A 323 31.79 -4.90 -2.47
N TYR A 324 31.33 -5.69 -1.52
CA TYR A 324 31.93 -7.00 -1.24
C TYR A 324 31.72 -7.89 -2.46
N GLN A 325 32.83 -8.31 -3.08
CA GLN A 325 32.89 -9.31 -4.14
C GLN A 325 32.71 -10.71 -3.53
N GLU A 326 31.80 -11.52 -4.08
CA GLU A 326 32.10 -12.93 -4.36
C GLU A 326 31.18 -13.52 -5.45
N ASP A 327 31.87 -14.13 -6.42
CA ASP A 327 31.56 -15.10 -7.46
C ASP A 327 30.40 -14.94 -8.46
N THR A 328 30.85 -14.72 -9.69
CA THR A 328 30.15 -14.70 -10.96
C THR A 328 29.65 -16.09 -11.36
N GLY A 329 28.34 -16.28 -11.29
CA GLY A 329 27.60 -17.24 -12.11
C GLY A 329 26.52 -16.47 -12.88
N ALA A 330 26.72 -16.32 -14.19
CA ALA A 330 25.85 -15.59 -15.11
C ALA A 330 24.36 -15.91 -14.92
N LEU A 331 23.49 -14.88 -14.98
CA LEU A 331 22.06 -15.04 -15.30
C LEU A 331 21.47 -13.72 -15.78
N GLU A 332 20.67 -13.84 -16.84
CA GLU A 332 20.01 -12.78 -17.61
C GLU A 332 19.19 -11.80 -16.76
N SER A 333 19.09 -10.59 -17.33
CA SER A 333 18.44 -9.38 -16.85
C SER A 333 17.13 -9.58 -16.07
N SER A 334 17.05 -8.84 -14.97
CA SER A 334 15.93 -8.68 -14.06
C SER A 334 14.62 -8.25 -14.74
N LYS A 335 13.57 -9.06 -14.57
CA LYS A 335 12.17 -8.69 -14.83
C LYS A 335 11.22 -8.83 -13.62
N TYR A 336 11.74 -9.09 -12.43
CA TYR A 336 10.93 -9.49 -11.26
C TYR A 336 11.15 -8.62 -10.02
N GLY A 337 11.28 -7.29 -10.18
CA GLY A 337 11.50 -6.36 -9.08
C GLY A 337 10.26 -5.68 -8.50
N PHE A 338 9.04 -5.93 -9.00
CA PHE A 338 7.87 -5.11 -8.60
C PHE A 338 6.52 -5.85 -8.62
N VAL A 339 6.49 -7.12 -8.20
CA VAL A 339 5.24 -7.92 -8.17
C VAL A 339 4.48 -7.80 -6.84
N SER A 340 5.06 -7.18 -5.80
CA SER A 340 4.42 -7.08 -4.46
C SER A 340 3.14 -6.23 -4.45
N GLY A 341 3.07 -5.17 -5.26
CA GLY A 341 1.91 -4.27 -5.30
C GLY A 341 0.66 -4.86 -5.98
N PHE A 342 0.79 -5.95 -6.74
CA PHE A 342 -0.35 -6.52 -7.49
C PHE A 342 -1.22 -7.47 -6.65
N ILE A 343 -0.68 -8.00 -5.56
CA ILE A 343 -1.32 -9.07 -4.79
C ILE A 343 -2.37 -8.50 -3.82
N SER A 344 -2.16 -7.29 -3.31
CA SER A 344 -3.11 -6.66 -2.40
C SER A 344 -4.35 -6.11 -3.12
N GLY A 345 -4.18 -5.57 -4.33
CA GLY A 345 -5.31 -5.14 -5.16
C GLY A 345 -6.22 -6.30 -5.57
N CYS A 346 -5.65 -7.46 -5.91
CA CYS A 346 -6.41 -8.61 -6.40
C CYS A 346 -7.35 -9.22 -5.34
N ALA A 347 -6.95 -9.31 -4.07
CA ALA A 347 -7.80 -9.94 -3.05
C ALA A 347 -9.09 -9.13 -2.78
N ALA A 348 -9.01 -7.79 -2.83
CA ALA A 348 -10.19 -6.91 -2.72
C ALA A 348 -10.98 -6.84 -4.04
N LEU A 349 -10.31 -6.83 -5.20
CA LEU A 349 -10.98 -6.80 -6.50
C LEU A 349 -11.79 -8.07 -6.78
N PHE A 350 -11.30 -9.25 -6.36
CA PHE A 350 -11.99 -10.52 -6.63
C PHE A 350 -13.36 -10.62 -5.93
N ILE A 351 -13.53 -10.03 -4.75
CA ILE A 351 -14.81 -10.04 -4.03
C ILE A 351 -15.80 -9.03 -4.65
N VAL A 352 -15.33 -7.84 -5.02
CA VAL A 352 -16.20 -6.79 -5.58
C VAL A 352 -16.61 -7.10 -7.03
N VAL A 353 -15.70 -7.62 -7.87
CA VAL A 353 -15.99 -7.95 -9.28
C VAL A 353 -16.93 -9.16 -9.40
N MET A 354 -16.84 -10.16 -8.52
CA MET A 354 -17.77 -11.31 -8.55
C MET A 354 -19.21 -10.92 -8.16
N CYS A 355 -19.39 -9.96 -7.25
CA CYS A 355 -20.73 -9.47 -6.90
C CYS A 355 -21.38 -8.62 -8.01
N MET A 356 -20.60 -7.88 -8.81
CA MET A 356 -21.14 -7.04 -9.88
C MET A 356 -21.49 -7.83 -11.15
N ARG A 357 -20.72 -8.87 -11.51
CA ARG A 357 -21.02 -9.71 -12.68
C ARG A 357 -22.31 -10.52 -12.55
N HIS A 358 -22.73 -10.86 -11.34
CA HIS A 358 -23.97 -11.65 -11.14
C HIS A 358 -25.25 -10.83 -11.41
N LYS A 359 -25.18 -9.49 -11.41
CA LYS A 359 -26.34 -8.63 -11.72
C LYS A 359 -26.53 -8.33 -13.21
N GLN A 360 -25.46 -8.36 -14.01
CA GLN A 360 -25.56 -8.09 -15.45
C GLN A 360 -26.00 -9.30 -16.30
N MET A 361 -25.96 -10.53 -15.76
CA MET A 361 -26.44 -11.73 -16.46
C MET A 361 -27.90 -12.10 -16.13
N GLY A 362 -28.63 -11.17 -15.48
CA GLY A 362 -30.03 -11.34 -15.07
C GLY A 362 -31.03 -10.50 -15.87
N MET A 363 -30.79 -10.33 -17.17
CA MET A 363 -31.78 -9.86 -18.16
C MET A 363 -31.84 -10.83 -19.33
#